data_AF-A0A2V8RIE3-F1
#
_entry.id   AF-A0A2V8RIE3-F1
#
_cell.length_a   1.000
_cell.length_b   1.000
_cell.length_c   1.000
_cell.angle_alpha   90.00
_cell.angle_beta   90.00
_cell.angle_gamma   90.00
#
_symmetry.space_group_name_H-M   'P 1'
#
loop_
_entity.id
_entity.type
_entity.pdbx_description
1 polymer ?
#
loop_
_entity_poly.entity_id
_entity_poly.type
_entity_poly.pdbx_seq_one_letter_code
_entity_poly.pdbx_strand_id
1 'polypeptide(L)' 'MKQRDKMRKLFQRHPGNEEHTIQAYADAEERGEVPRNSDLRGLTARDYAARLFADGIAKGWIHEPPPAA' A
#
# COMPACT_ATOMS: atom_id res chain seq x y z
N MET A 1 3.05 -0.67 11.99
CA MET A 1 3.57 -0.95 10.62
C MET A 1 3.42 0.32 9.78
N LYS A 2 4.42 0.73 8.98
CA LYS A 2 4.27 1.91 8.12
C LYS A 2 3.53 1.55 6.82
N GLN A 3 2.87 2.52 6.20
CA GLN A 3 2.12 2.38 4.95
C GLN A 3 2.93 1.69 3.84
N ARG A 4 4.17 2.15 3.62
CA ARG A 4 5.09 1.54 2.63
C ARG A 4 5.44 0.10 2.93
N ASP A 5 5.56 -0.28 4.21
CA ASP A 5 5.93 -1.64 4.60
C ASP A 5 4.78 -2.61 4.33
N LYS A 6 3.54 -2.20 4.61
CA LYS A 6 2.35 -2.99 4.27
C LYS A 6 2.23 -3.15 2.75
N MET A 7 2.41 -2.06 1.99
CA MET A 7 2.34 -2.10 0.53
C MET A 7 3.39 -3.05 -0.07
N ARG A 8 4.64 -2.99 0.41
CA ARG A 8 5.71 -3.93 0.02
C ARG A 8 5.34 -5.38 0.31
N LYS A 9 4.83 -5.66 1.52
CA LYS A 9 4.39 -7.01 1.90
C LYS A 9 3.28 -7.53 1.00
N LEU A 10 2.31 -6.69 0.65
CA LEU A 10 1.21 -7.05 -0.24
C LEU A 10 1.67 -7.27 -1.67
N PHE A 11 2.56 -6.40 -2.17
CA PHE A 11 3.16 -6.54 -3.49
C PHE A 11 3.96 -7.84 -3.64
N GLN A 12 4.76 -8.20 -2.63
CA GLN A 12 5.48 -9.48 -2.60
C GLN A 12 4.54 -10.70 -2.52
N ARG A 13 3.38 -10.56 -1.88
CA ARG A 13 2.37 -11.62 -1.76
C ARG A 13 1.53 -11.79 -3.03
N HIS A 14 1.44 -10.75 -3.85
CA HIS A 14 0.67 -10.71 -5.10
C HIS A 14 1.53 -10.23 -6.28
N PRO A 15 2.59 -10.98 -6.66
CA PRO A 15 3.53 -10.55 -7.69
C PRO A 15 2.81 -10.34 -9.03
N GLY A 16 2.99 -9.17 -9.63
CA GLY A 16 2.40 -8.81 -10.93
C GLY A 16 0.89 -8.54 -10.91
N ASN A 17 0.24 -8.57 -9.75
CA ASN A 17 -1.19 -8.29 -9.63
C ASN A 17 -1.43 -6.99 -8.85
N GLU A 18 -1.35 -5.88 -9.58
CA GLU A 18 -1.55 -4.53 -9.06
C GLU A 18 -2.94 -4.35 -8.42
N GLU A 19 -4.01 -4.73 -9.13
CA GLU A 19 -5.38 -4.54 -8.65
C GLU A 19 -5.60 -5.27 -7.32
N HIS A 20 -5.11 -6.50 -7.21
CA HIS A 20 -5.23 -7.28 -5.99
C HIS A 20 -4.37 -6.70 -4.85
N THR A 21 -3.20 -6.13 -5.17
CA THR A 21 -2.35 -5.44 -4.19
C THR A 21 -3.03 -4.19 -3.63
N ILE A 22 -3.63 -3.38 -4.52
CA ILE A 22 -4.36 -2.17 -4.17
C ILE A 22 -5.58 -2.51 -3.31
N GLN A 23 -6.38 -3.50 -3.72
CA GLN A 23 -7.56 -3.93 -2.96
C GLN A 23 -7.16 -4.47 -1.57
N ALA A 24 -6.15 -5.33 -1.49
CA ALA A 24 -5.70 -5.87 -0.22
C ALA A 24 -5.15 -4.80 0.73
N TYR A 25 -4.59 -3.71 0.20
CA TYR A 25 -4.17 -2.56 1.00
C TYR A 25 -5.39 -1.77 1.49
N ALA A 26 -6.36 -1.51 0.61
CA ALA A 26 -7.60 -0.82 0.98
C ALA A 26 -8.32 -1.57 2.11
N ASP A 27 -8.46 -2.89 2.01
CA ASP A 27 -9.08 -3.70 3.04
C ASP A 27 -8.30 -3.64 4.36
N ALA A 28 -6.96 -3.59 4.31
CA ALA A 28 -6.13 -3.48 5.50
C ALA A 28 -6.26 -2.11 6.19
N GLU A 29 -6.47 -1.04 5.41
CA GLU A 29 -6.76 0.30 5.93
C GLU A 29 -8.16 0.35 6.55
N GLU A 30 -9.17 -0.22 5.89
CA GLU A 30 -10.53 -0.31 6.44
C GLU A 30 -10.60 -1.13 7.74
N ARG A 31 -9.79 -2.18 7.85
CA ARG A 31 -9.64 -2.96 9.10
C ARG A 31 -8.83 -2.24 10.18
N GLY A 32 -8.28 -1.06 9.89
CA GLY A 32 -7.47 -0.28 10.84
C GLY A 32 -6.05 -0.83 11.08
N GLU A 33 -5.56 -1.74 10.24
CA GLU A 33 -4.21 -2.32 10.38
C GLU A 33 -3.10 -1.33 9.97
N VAL A 34 -3.45 -0.32 9.18
CA VAL A 34 -2.52 0.68 8.67
C VAL A 34 -3.03 2.07 9.00
N PRO A 35 -2.24 2.90 9.71
CA PRO A 35 -2.64 4.29 9.95
C PRO A 35 -2.58 5.07 8.63
N ARG A 36 -3.66 5.80 8.34
CA ARG A 36 -3.68 6.82 7.29
C ARG A 36 -2.98 8.07 7.83
N ASN A 37 -1.70 8.23 7.50
CA ASN A 37 -0.89 9.37 8.00
C ASN A 37 -1.19 10.70 7.30
N SER A 38 -1.87 10.67 6.16
CA SER A 38 -2.23 11.88 5.40
C SER A 38 -3.74 11.97 5.26
N ASP A 39 -4.28 13.05 5.81
CA ASP A 39 -5.72 13.36 5.78
C ASP A 39 -6.09 13.93 4.41
N LEU A 40 -6.13 13.05 3.41
CA LEU A 40 -6.50 13.41 2.04
C LEU A 40 -8.02 13.51 1.98
N ARG A 41 -8.54 14.68 2.39
CA ARG A 41 -9.95 15.07 2.32
C ARG A 41 -10.60 14.52 1.03
N GLY A 42 -11.41 13.46 1.18
CA GLY A 42 -12.23 12.89 0.09
C GLY A 42 -11.66 11.70 -0.69
N LEU A 43 -10.46 11.18 -0.39
CA LEU A 43 -9.98 9.94 -1.05
C LEU A 43 -10.44 8.68 -0.33
N THR A 44 -10.94 7.70 -1.10
CA THR A 44 -11.24 6.37 -0.57
C THR A 44 -9.96 5.62 -0.20
N ALA A 45 -10.06 4.55 0.61
CA ALA A 45 -8.93 3.68 0.92
C ALA A 45 -8.27 3.11 -0.35
N ARG A 46 -9.10 2.79 -1.35
CA ARG A 46 -8.66 2.29 -2.66
C ARG A 46 -7.90 3.35 -3.46
N ASP A 47 -8.40 4.58 -3.54
CA ASP A 47 -7.70 5.66 -4.26
C ASP A 47 -6.35 5.97 -3.63
N TYR A 48 -6.32 5.95 -2.30
CA TYR A 48 -5.07 6.13 -1.56
C TYR A 48 -4.08 4.99 -1.84
N ALA A 49 -4.55 3.74 -1.79
CA ALA A 49 -3.76 2.55 -2.11
C ALA A 49 -3.18 2.61 -3.53
N ALA A 50 -3.99 2.99 -4.52
CA ALA A 50 -3.56 3.14 -5.91
C ALA A 50 -2.46 4.20 -6.07
N ARG A 51 -2.62 5.37 -5.43
CA ARG A 51 -1.59 6.43 -5.44
C ARG A 51 -0.30 5.99 -4.76
N LEU A 52 -0.41 5.28 -3.64
CA LEU A 52 0.75 4.76 -2.91
C LEU A 52 1.49 3.69 -3.72
N PHE A 53 0.74 2.80 -4.40
CA PHE A 53 1.30 1.79 -5.28
C PHE A 53 2.06 2.44 -6.46
N ALA A 54 1.41 3.40 -7.14
CA ALA A 54 2.02 4.14 -8.25
C ALA A 54 3.27 4.92 -7.81
N ASP A 55 3.24 5.56 -6.64
CA ASP A 55 4.43 6.21 -6.05
C ASP A 55 5.56 5.20 -5.81
N GLY A 56 5.23 4.00 -5.34
CA GLY A 56 6.17 2.92 -5.10
C GLY A 56 6.80 2.34 -6.35
N ILE A 57 6.02 2.20 -7.42
CA ILE A 57 6.53 1.80 -8.73
C ILE A 57 7.41 2.92 -9.32
N ALA A 58 6.92 4.16 -9.33
CA ALA A 58 7.64 5.29 -9.92
C ALA A 58 8.99 5.58 -9.24
N LYS A 59 9.06 5.38 -7.92
CA LYS A 59 10.29 5.61 -7.12
C LYS A 59 11.09 4.33 -6.86
N GLY A 60 10.61 3.16 -7.29
CA GLY A 60 11.28 1.87 -7.10
C GLY A 60 11.27 1.30 -5.67
N TRP A 61 10.78 2.04 -4.66
CA TRP A 61 10.83 1.57 -3.27
C TRP A 61 9.93 0.35 -3.00
N ILE A 62 8.93 0.08 -3.87
CA ILE A 62 8.03 -1.07 -3.70
C ILE A 62 8.73 -2.42 -3.92
N HIS A 63 9.87 -2.41 -4.63
CA HIS A 63 10.69 -3.60 -4.86
C HIS A 63 11.69 -3.86 -3.73
N GLU A 64 11.92 -2.87 -2.86
CA GLU A 64 12.80 -3.06 -1.71
C GLU A 64 12.16 -4.03 -0.71
N PRO A 65 12.96 -4.90 -0.06
CA PRO A 65 12.44 -5.72 1.02
C PRO A 65 11.89 -4.81 2.14
N PRO A 66 10.74 -5.14 2.74
CA PRO A 66 10.29 -4.43 3.92
C PRO A 66 11.36 -4.55 5.02
N PRO A 67 11.56 -3.50 5.84
CA PRO A 67 12.50 -3.59 6.96
C PRO A 67 12.16 -4.78 7.84
N ALA A 68 13.18 -5.50 8.31
CA ALA A 68 13.00 -6.57 9.28
C ALA A 68 12.24 -6.00 10.48
N ALA A 69 11.06 -6.57 10.75
CA ALA A 69 10.16 -6.14 11.81
C ALA A 69 10.71 -6.52 13.19
#